data_AF-A0A7S0IYP5-F1
#
_entry.id   AF-A0A7S0IYP5-F1
#
_cell.length_a   1.000
_cell.length_b   1.000
_cell.length_c   1.000
_cell.angle_alpha   90.00
_cell.angle_beta   90.00
_cell.angle_gamma   90.00
#
_symmetry.space_group_name_H-M   'P 1'
#
loop_
_entity.id
_entity.type
_entity.pdbx_description
1 polymer ?
#
loop_
_entity_poly.entity_id
_entity_poly.type
_entity_poly.pdbx_seq_one_letter_code
_entity_poly.pdbx_strand_id
1 'polypeptide(L)'
;EEEGGEESGEDDADVGGAAFERKARQTMAKMAADSTLNQDELRKQFLANASLLPTAEQLKKEAALPPDIPTLKQRVQDVVEMLKDFSAAKKQHPESSRHAYVEQLASDLSACYGYNSELMQLLLQLFSPAEALQFIEASEKPRPMTLRTNTLKTRRRDLAQALIARNVNLDPIAKWSKEGLQVYESAVPVGATPEYLAGHYMIQSASSFLPVLALAPQAGQRVLDMAAAPGGKTSHLAALMANQGTIVANDFNKARVKALQGNLARLGVKNAVVINVDGREFPKTMGGFDRVLLDAPCSGLGVISKDASIKAEKGFQDVQRCQQLQKELLLAAIDSCNANTPGGGYIVYSTCSISAEENETVVDYALKARSVKLVDTGLDFGVEGFTRYRSKRFHASLKFTRRFYPHTHNMDGFFVAKLKKTSNALPASNGNANEQDGSAAGGKRIKPPLLSHAAMRKGSSCNGGKASFKGTGKSVHKKVVGSRFPASSKGRR
;
A
#
# COMPACT_ATOMS: atom_id res chain seq x y z
N GLU A 1 -38.71 -35.84 -75.74
CA GLU A 1 -37.40 -36.47 -75.48
C GLU A 1 -36.81 -35.81 -74.21
N GLU A 2 -37.39 -35.96 -73.01
CA GLU A 2 -37.88 -37.18 -72.29
C GLU A 2 -36.71 -38.07 -71.83
N GLU A 3 -36.65 -38.64 -70.62
CA GLU A 3 -37.62 -38.78 -69.49
C GLU A 3 -37.01 -38.13 -68.19
N GLY A 4 -37.63 -37.99 -67.01
CA GLY A 4 -38.47 -38.88 -66.19
C GLY A 4 -37.58 -39.80 -65.31
N GLY A 5 -37.71 -39.91 -63.98
CA GLY A 5 -38.66 -39.31 -63.02
C GLY A 5 -38.19 -39.41 -61.55
N GLU A 6 -39.13 -39.26 -60.62
CA GLU A 6 -38.96 -39.06 -59.16
C GLU A 6 -38.41 -40.28 -58.37
N GLU A 7 -37.74 -40.04 -57.23
CA GLU A 7 -38.16 -40.62 -55.93
C GLU A 7 -37.57 -39.87 -54.72
N SER A 8 -38.15 -40.07 -53.53
CA SER A 8 -37.90 -39.31 -52.29
C SER A 8 -37.05 -40.05 -51.25
N GLY A 9 -36.26 -39.32 -50.45
CA GLY A 9 -35.60 -39.83 -49.24
C GLY A 9 -35.59 -38.77 -48.12
N GLU A 10 -35.88 -39.18 -46.90
CA GLU A 10 -36.25 -38.29 -45.78
C GLU A 10 -35.07 -37.78 -44.93
N ASP A 11 -35.30 -36.72 -44.15
CA ASP A 11 -34.34 -36.13 -43.20
C ASP A 11 -34.07 -37.04 -41.98
N ASP A 12 -32.88 -37.63 -41.85
CA ASP A 12 -32.47 -38.27 -40.58
C ASP A 12 -30.94 -38.25 -40.34
N ALA A 13 -30.41 -37.09 -39.93
CA ALA A 13 -28.96 -36.86 -39.84
C ALA A 13 -28.43 -36.01 -38.65
N ASP A 14 -29.23 -35.69 -37.61
CA ASP A 14 -28.73 -34.93 -36.43
C ASP A 14 -29.16 -35.47 -35.05
N VAL A 15 -29.17 -36.80 -34.90
CA VAL A 15 -29.36 -37.45 -33.58
C VAL A 15 -28.02 -37.90 -32.97
N GLY A 16 -27.00 -38.16 -33.80
CA GLY A 16 -25.70 -38.71 -33.38
C GLY A 16 -24.82 -37.72 -32.60
N GLY A 17 -24.71 -36.47 -33.06
CA GLY A 17 -23.79 -35.47 -32.50
C GLY A 17 -24.11 -35.11 -31.05
N ALA A 18 -25.37 -34.75 -30.77
CA ALA A 18 -25.82 -34.44 -29.42
C ALA A 18 -25.69 -35.62 -28.44
N ALA A 19 -25.90 -36.86 -28.92
CA ALA A 19 -25.70 -38.07 -28.11
C ALA A 19 -24.21 -38.32 -27.78
N PHE A 20 -23.30 -38.04 -28.72
CA PHE A 20 -21.86 -38.16 -28.51
C PHE A 20 -21.34 -37.10 -27.53
N GLU A 21 -21.71 -35.83 -27.71
CA GLU A 21 -21.37 -34.77 -26.75
C GLU A 21 -21.86 -35.07 -25.33
N ARG A 22 -23.11 -35.55 -25.20
CA ARG A 22 -23.69 -35.88 -23.89
C ARG A 22 -22.92 -37.00 -23.20
N LYS A 23 -22.48 -38.03 -23.95
CA LYS A 23 -21.60 -39.09 -23.44
C LYS A 23 -20.22 -38.54 -23.05
N ALA A 24 -19.60 -37.68 -23.87
CA ALA A 24 -18.30 -37.08 -23.59
C ALA A 24 -18.32 -36.20 -22.32
N ARG A 25 -19.37 -35.38 -22.15
CA ARG A 25 -19.56 -34.59 -20.92
C ARG A 25 -19.79 -35.49 -19.70
N GLN A 26 -20.48 -36.62 -19.86
CA GLN A 26 -20.66 -37.61 -18.78
C GLN A 26 -19.37 -38.37 -18.43
N THR A 27 -18.53 -38.74 -19.39
CA THR A 27 -17.22 -39.36 -19.10
C THR A 27 -16.26 -38.37 -18.48
N MET A 28 -16.20 -37.12 -18.95
CA MET A 28 -15.43 -36.05 -18.28
C MET A 28 -15.92 -35.80 -16.85
N ALA A 29 -17.24 -35.78 -16.60
CA ALA A 29 -17.79 -35.62 -15.27
C ALA A 29 -17.47 -36.82 -14.34
N LYS A 30 -17.48 -38.06 -14.87
CA LYS A 30 -17.03 -39.24 -14.12
C LYS A 30 -15.53 -39.19 -13.82
N MET A 31 -14.68 -38.95 -14.81
CA MET A 31 -13.23 -38.83 -14.61
C MET A 31 -12.88 -37.70 -13.63
N ALA A 32 -13.63 -36.59 -13.64
CA ALA A 32 -13.51 -35.55 -12.62
C ALA A 32 -13.89 -36.06 -11.23
N ALA A 33 -15.05 -36.72 -11.08
CA ALA A 33 -15.49 -37.31 -9.81
C ALA A 33 -14.48 -38.35 -9.27
N ASP A 34 -14.05 -39.28 -10.12
CA ASP A 34 -13.07 -40.31 -9.79
C ASP A 34 -11.71 -39.68 -9.40
N SER A 35 -11.30 -38.59 -10.08
CA SER A 35 -10.10 -37.85 -9.69
C SER A 35 -10.23 -37.16 -8.33
N THR A 36 -11.40 -36.61 -8.00
CA THR A 36 -11.65 -36.02 -6.68
C THR A 36 -11.74 -37.07 -5.58
N LEU A 37 -12.30 -38.25 -5.86
CA LEU A 37 -12.34 -39.38 -4.92
C LEU A 37 -10.93 -39.91 -4.64
N ASN A 38 -10.10 -40.09 -5.68
CA ASN A 38 -8.71 -40.50 -5.54
C ASN A 38 -7.88 -39.46 -4.75
N GLN A 39 -8.11 -38.16 -4.98
CA GLN A 39 -7.50 -37.09 -4.19
C GLN A 39 -7.94 -37.17 -2.72
N ASP A 40 -9.23 -37.37 -2.45
CA ASP A 40 -9.77 -37.51 -1.09
C ASP A 40 -9.25 -38.78 -0.38
N GLU A 41 -9.01 -39.89 -1.08
CA GLU A 41 -8.43 -41.10 -0.47
C GLU A 41 -6.93 -40.95 -0.17
N LEU A 42 -6.13 -40.45 -1.11
CA LEU A 42 -4.74 -40.09 -0.87
C LEU A 42 -4.61 -39.13 0.32
N ARG A 43 -5.51 -38.15 0.40
CA ARG A 43 -5.56 -37.17 1.49
C ARG A 43 -5.97 -37.80 2.83
N LYS A 44 -6.95 -38.72 2.87
CA LYS A 44 -7.29 -39.48 4.09
C LYS A 44 -6.11 -40.33 4.59
N GLN A 45 -5.38 -40.99 3.69
CA GLN A 45 -4.18 -41.75 4.02
C GLN A 45 -3.06 -40.85 4.54
N PHE A 46 -2.85 -39.69 3.93
CA PHE A 46 -1.89 -38.69 4.39
C PHE A 46 -2.20 -38.21 5.82
N LEU A 47 -3.44 -37.74 6.06
CA LEU A 47 -3.90 -37.29 7.37
C LEU A 47 -3.77 -38.37 8.47
N ALA A 48 -3.89 -39.65 8.12
CA ALA A 48 -3.81 -40.76 9.07
C ALA A 48 -2.38 -41.08 9.56
N ASN A 49 -1.36 -40.76 8.76
CA ASN A 49 0.05 -41.05 9.07
C ASN A 49 0.79 -39.83 9.70
N ALA A 50 0.09 -38.72 9.94
CA ALA A 50 0.66 -37.38 10.04
C ALA A 50 0.88 -36.86 11.47
N SER A 51 1.77 -37.48 12.25
CA SER A 51 2.27 -36.88 13.51
C SER A 51 3.26 -35.73 13.24
N LEU A 52 2.77 -34.66 12.61
CA LEU A 52 3.57 -33.59 11.97
C LEU A 52 4.10 -32.50 12.91
N LEU A 53 3.51 -32.31 14.09
CA LEU A 53 4.02 -31.34 15.06
C LEU A 53 5.34 -31.84 15.65
N PRO A 54 6.47 -31.15 15.44
CA PRO A 54 7.75 -31.60 15.98
C PRO A 54 7.71 -31.56 17.51
N THR A 55 8.32 -32.55 18.15
CA THR A 55 8.40 -32.59 19.61
C THR A 55 9.21 -31.41 20.14
N ALA A 56 8.98 -31.03 21.41
CA ALA A 56 9.74 -29.95 22.05
C ALA A 56 11.26 -30.23 22.13
N GLU A 57 11.70 -31.47 21.91
CA GLU A 57 13.13 -31.82 21.75
C GLU A 57 13.62 -31.67 20.31
N GLN A 58 12.80 -31.99 19.31
CA GLN A 58 13.12 -31.76 17.90
C GLN A 58 13.26 -30.26 17.65
N LEU A 59 12.31 -29.42 18.10
CA LEU A 59 12.39 -27.96 17.98
C LEU A 59 13.66 -27.38 18.63
N LYS A 60 14.11 -27.92 19.76
CA LYS A 60 15.37 -27.50 20.42
C LYS A 60 16.61 -27.91 19.66
N LYS A 61 16.59 -29.04 18.94
CA LYS A 61 17.69 -29.50 18.08
C LYS A 61 17.73 -28.72 16.76
N GLU A 62 16.58 -28.47 16.16
CA GLU A 62 16.44 -27.62 14.97
C GLU A 62 16.91 -26.18 15.24
N ALA A 63 16.53 -25.59 16.38
CA ALA A 63 16.99 -24.26 16.78
C ALA A 63 18.50 -24.16 17.11
N ALA A 64 19.20 -25.28 17.22
CA ALA A 64 20.65 -25.35 17.43
C ALA A 64 21.46 -25.63 16.14
N LEU A 65 20.77 -25.77 15.00
CA LEU A 65 21.34 -26.10 13.69
C LEU A 65 20.93 -25.05 12.64
N PRO A 66 21.64 -24.94 11.50
CA PRO A 66 21.14 -24.16 10.37
C PRO A 66 19.81 -24.76 9.86
N PRO A 67 18.81 -23.92 9.49
CA PRO A 67 17.48 -24.40 9.13
C PRO A 67 17.49 -25.22 7.83
N ASP A 68 16.97 -26.44 7.88
CA ASP A 68 16.87 -27.34 6.73
C ASP A 68 15.67 -26.97 5.84
N ILE A 69 15.88 -26.01 4.93
CA ILE A 69 14.84 -25.38 4.12
C ILE A 69 13.93 -26.39 3.37
N PRO A 70 14.43 -27.49 2.76
CA PRO A 70 13.59 -28.53 2.17
C PRO A 70 12.60 -29.15 3.16
N THR A 71 13.08 -29.63 4.31
CA THR A 71 12.24 -30.29 5.34
C THR A 71 11.24 -29.31 5.95
N LEU A 72 11.66 -28.07 6.22
CA LEU A 72 10.76 -27.01 6.68
C LEU A 72 9.69 -26.67 5.65
N LYS A 73 10.02 -26.63 4.35
CA LYS A 73 9.02 -26.38 3.29
C LYS A 73 8.02 -27.52 3.14
N GLN A 74 8.44 -28.77 3.31
CA GLN A 74 7.51 -29.90 3.35
C GLN A 74 6.55 -29.74 4.54
N ARG A 75 7.09 -29.55 5.76
CA ARG A 75 6.30 -29.34 6.98
C ARG A 75 5.31 -28.18 6.87
N VAL A 76 5.70 -27.07 6.22
CA VAL A 76 4.83 -25.93 5.90
C VAL A 76 3.66 -26.34 5.00
N GLN A 77 3.90 -27.11 3.93
CA GLN A 77 2.84 -27.59 3.04
C GLN A 77 1.89 -28.53 3.80
N ASP A 78 2.44 -29.50 4.53
CA ASP A 78 1.69 -30.51 5.28
C ASP A 78 0.78 -29.86 6.33
N VAL A 79 1.30 -28.88 7.09
CA VAL A 79 0.53 -28.13 8.09
C VAL A 79 -0.52 -27.22 7.44
N VAL A 80 -0.25 -26.64 6.27
CA VAL A 80 -1.26 -25.89 5.50
C VAL A 80 -2.38 -26.81 5.01
N GLU A 81 -2.09 -28.03 4.56
CA GLU A 81 -3.07 -29.05 4.17
C GLU A 81 -3.97 -29.48 5.34
N MET A 82 -3.37 -29.72 6.52
CA MET A 82 -4.06 -30.02 7.79
C MET A 82 -4.96 -28.85 8.25
N LEU A 83 -4.52 -27.60 8.07
CA LEU A 83 -5.28 -26.42 8.50
C LEU A 83 -6.46 -26.06 7.59
N LYS A 84 -6.50 -26.58 6.34
CA LYS A 84 -7.69 -26.51 5.45
C LYS A 84 -8.86 -27.27 6.08
N ASP A 85 -8.68 -28.57 6.36
CA ASP A 85 -9.73 -29.47 6.85
C ASP A 85 -9.49 -29.97 8.28
N PHE A 86 -9.28 -29.00 9.18
CA PHE A 86 -8.99 -29.26 10.59
C PHE A 86 -10.09 -30.05 11.32
N SER A 87 -11.32 -30.09 10.79
CA SER A 87 -12.42 -30.93 11.30
C SER A 87 -12.22 -32.44 11.07
N ALA A 88 -11.43 -32.81 10.06
CA ALA A 88 -10.96 -34.18 9.85
C ALA A 88 -9.73 -34.46 10.73
N ALA A 89 -8.71 -33.60 10.65
CA ALA A 89 -7.47 -33.75 11.42
C ALA A 89 -7.71 -33.87 12.95
N LYS A 90 -8.64 -33.09 13.52
CA LYS A 90 -9.00 -33.16 14.95
C LYS A 90 -9.61 -34.52 15.36
N LYS A 91 -10.20 -35.29 14.45
CA LYS A 91 -10.69 -36.65 14.75
C LYS A 91 -9.55 -37.66 14.88
N GLN A 92 -8.41 -37.40 14.25
CA GLN A 92 -7.21 -38.25 14.28
C GLN A 92 -6.23 -37.81 15.39
N HIS A 93 -6.19 -36.50 15.71
CA HIS A 93 -5.35 -35.94 16.76
C HIS A 93 -6.17 -35.08 17.75
N PRO A 94 -6.80 -35.68 18.79
CA PRO A 94 -7.67 -34.98 19.72
C PRO A 94 -6.95 -33.92 20.58
N GLU A 95 -5.71 -34.22 20.98
CA GLU A 95 -4.85 -33.38 21.85
C GLU A 95 -4.40 -32.07 21.16
N SER A 96 -4.34 -32.05 19.84
CA SER A 96 -3.66 -30.97 19.10
C SER A 96 -4.59 -29.78 18.84
N SER A 97 -4.30 -28.63 19.45
CA SER A 97 -5.06 -27.39 19.21
C SER A 97 -4.76 -26.78 17.83
N ARG A 98 -5.76 -26.12 17.22
CA ARG A 98 -5.53 -25.34 15.98
C ARG A 98 -4.51 -24.21 16.19
N HIS A 99 -4.38 -23.71 17.42
CA HIS A 99 -3.40 -22.68 17.78
C HIS A 99 -1.97 -23.19 17.60
N ALA A 100 -1.66 -24.36 18.14
CA ALA A 100 -0.32 -24.96 18.04
C ALA A 100 0.12 -25.18 16.59
N TYR A 101 -0.77 -25.65 15.71
CA TYR A 101 -0.47 -25.77 14.27
C TYR A 101 -0.21 -24.40 13.59
N VAL A 102 -0.94 -23.34 13.99
CA VAL A 102 -0.72 -21.99 13.44
C VAL A 102 0.56 -21.35 13.99
N GLU A 103 0.93 -21.60 15.25
CA GLU A 103 2.20 -21.17 15.83
C GLU A 103 3.39 -21.90 15.22
N GLN A 104 3.29 -23.22 15.02
CA GLN A 104 4.32 -24.01 14.33
C GLN A 104 4.51 -23.51 12.90
N LEU A 105 3.42 -23.31 12.15
CA LEU A 105 3.46 -22.73 10.81
C LEU A 105 4.08 -21.32 10.81
N ALA A 106 3.78 -20.50 11.81
CA ALA A 106 4.40 -19.17 11.94
C ALA A 106 5.91 -19.27 12.18
N SER A 107 6.36 -20.20 13.02
CA SER A 107 7.78 -20.47 13.28
C SER A 107 8.49 -20.93 12.01
N ASP A 108 7.93 -21.93 11.32
CA ASP A 108 8.53 -22.55 10.14
C ASP A 108 8.59 -21.59 8.94
N LEU A 109 7.54 -20.79 8.71
CA LEU A 109 7.56 -19.73 7.70
C LEU A 109 8.56 -18.61 8.03
N SER A 110 8.69 -18.25 9.31
CA SER A 110 9.69 -17.25 9.76
C SER A 110 11.11 -17.73 9.49
N ALA A 111 11.40 -19.01 9.80
CA ALA A 111 12.69 -19.64 9.53
C ALA A 111 12.97 -19.83 8.02
N CYS A 112 11.97 -20.22 7.22
CA CYS A 112 12.12 -20.43 5.78
C CYS A 112 12.42 -19.15 4.99
N TYR A 113 11.82 -18.02 5.39
CA TYR A 113 11.77 -16.80 4.57
C TYR A 113 12.41 -15.56 5.24
N GLY A 114 12.92 -15.69 6.46
CA GLY A 114 13.58 -14.59 7.19
C GLY A 114 12.62 -13.50 7.67
N TYR A 115 11.40 -13.87 8.05
CA TYR A 115 10.39 -12.95 8.58
C TYR A 115 10.45 -12.88 10.10
N ASN A 116 10.15 -11.70 10.65
CA ASN A 116 9.86 -11.50 12.07
C ASN A 116 8.57 -12.26 12.45
N SER A 117 8.57 -12.92 13.61
CA SER A 117 7.41 -13.67 14.11
C SER A 117 6.17 -12.79 14.34
N GLU A 118 6.34 -11.52 14.74
CA GLU A 118 5.22 -10.56 14.83
C GLU A 118 4.55 -10.35 13.46
N LEU A 119 5.36 -10.17 12.40
CA LEU A 119 4.86 -9.99 11.05
C LEU A 119 4.22 -11.26 10.51
N MET A 120 4.80 -12.44 10.78
CA MET A 120 4.22 -13.71 10.38
C MET A 120 2.86 -13.96 11.05
N GLN A 121 2.73 -13.63 12.34
CA GLN A 121 1.44 -13.63 13.04
C GLN A 121 0.46 -12.65 12.40
N LEU A 122 0.88 -11.42 12.05
CA LEU A 122 0.01 -10.46 11.37
C LEU A 122 -0.52 -11.00 10.03
N LEU A 123 0.33 -11.66 9.23
CA LEU A 123 -0.05 -12.27 7.94
C LEU A 123 -1.04 -13.42 8.13
N LEU A 124 -0.76 -14.35 9.05
CA LEU A 124 -1.65 -15.48 9.37
C LEU A 124 -2.97 -15.07 10.06
N GLN A 125 -3.07 -13.82 10.52
CA GLN A 125 -4.30 -13.21 11.03
C GLN A 125 -5.03 -12.30 10.00
N LEU A 126 -4.45 -12.09 8.81
CA LEU A 126 -5.04 -11.36 7.68
C LEU A 126 -5.56 -12.30 6.59
N PHE A 127 -4.84 -13.38 6.33
CA PHE A 127 -5.09 -14.34 5.25
C PHE A 127 -5.39 -15.74 5.79
N SER A 128 -5.95 -16.62 4.96
CA SER A 128 -5.97 -18.06 5.27
C SER A 128 -4.54 -18.63 5.24
N PRO A 129 -4.21 -19.74 5.95
CA PRO A 129 -2.86 -20.31 5.94
C PRO A 129 -2.29 -20.61 4.53
N ALA A 130 -3.13 -21.09 3.61
CA ALA A 130 -2.74 -21.33 2.21
C ALA A 130 -2.52 -20.03 1.43
N GLU A 131 -3.33 -18.99 1.67
CA GLU A 131 -3.18 -17.69 1.04
C GLU A 131 -1.98 -16.90 1.62
N ALA A 132 -1.68 -17.05 2.90
CA ALA A 132 -0.50 -16.48 3.54
C ALA A 132 0.79 -17.00 2.90
N LEU A 133 0.88 -18.32 2.65
CA LEU A 133 1.99 -18.92 1.91
C LEU A 133 2.10 -18.33 0.49
N GLN A 134 1.00 -18.24 -0.26
CA GLN A 134 1.00 -17.60 -1.59
C GLN A 134 1.44 -16.14 -1.54
N PHE A 135 1.00 -15.37 -0.54
CA PHE A 135 1.41 -13.98 -0.34
C PHE A 135 2.92 -13.86 -0.08
N ILE A 136 3.50 -14.76 0.73
CA ILE A 136 4.94 -14.79 1.04
C ILE A 136 5.74 -15.17 -0.20
N GLU A 137 5.43 -16.30 -0.86
CA GLU A 137 6.10 -16.74 -2.09
C GLU A 137 6.02 -15.71 -3.22
N ALA A 138 4.92 -14.96 -3.28
CA ALA A 138 4.77 -13.84 -4.21
C ALA A 138 5.63 -12.64 -3.75
N SER A 139 5.71 -12.35 -2.45
CA SER A 139 6.52 -11.25 -1.92
C SER A 139 8.03 -11.45 -2.10
N GLU A 140 8.50 -12.69 -2.19
CA GLU A 140 9.89 -13.00 -2.57
C GLU A 140 10.22 -12.73 -4.03
N LYS A 141 9.23 -12.76 -4.93
CA LYS A 141 9.46 -12.63 -6.37
C LYS A 141 9.63 -11.15 -6.75
N PRO A 142 10.77 -10.76 -7.35
CA PRO A 142 11.01 -9.37 -7.74
C PRO A 142 9.98 -8.93 -8.77
N ARG A 143 9.47 -7.70 -8.62
CA ARG A 143 8.35 -7.22 -9.45
C ARG A 143 8.83 -6.52 -10.72
N PRO A 144 8.14 -6.74 -11.86
CA PRO A 144 8.53 -6.13 -13.12
C PRO A 144 8.49 -4.60 -13.00
N MET A 145 9.49 -3.94 -13.60
CA MET A 145 9.63 -2.50 -13.43
C MET A 145 8.53 -1.78 -14.22
N THR A 146 7.90 -0.80 -13.59
CA THR A 146 6.77 -0.07 -14.20
C THR A 146 7.08 1.41 -14.36
N LEU A 147 6.70 1.94 -15.53
CA LEU A 147 6.92 3.32 -15.95
C LEU A 147 5.57 4.00 -16.15
N ARG A 148 5.43 5.23 -15.67
CA ARG A 148 4.31 6.11 -16.03
C ARG A 148 4.76 7.05 -17.15
N THR A 149 4.10 6.99 -18.30
CA THR A 149 4.25 8.00 -19.35
C THR A 149 3.93 9.39 -18.78
N ASN A 150 4.63 10.42 -19.24
CA ASN A 150 4.28 11.81 -18.95
C ASN A 150 3.48 12.41 -20.11
N THR A 151 2.15 12.35 -20.01
CA THR A 151 1.21 12.85 -21.02
C THR A 151 1.24 14.37 -21.24
N LEU A 152 1.95 15.12 -20.39
CA LEU A 152 2.30 16.54 -20.62
C LEU A 152 3.38 16.75 -21.69
N LYS A 153 4.17 15.71 -22.02
CA LYS A 153 5.34 15.78 -22.91
C LYS A 153 5.30 14.81 -24.08
N THR A 154 4.72 13.62 -23.93
CA THR A 154 4.68 12.59 -24.99
C THR A 154 3.50 11.65 -24.83
N ARG A 155 3.12 10.93 -25.89
CA ARG A 155 2.09 9.89 -25.85
C ARG A 155 2.71 8.52 -25.58
N ARG A 156 1.96 7.60 -24.99
CA ARG A 156 2.46 6.26 -24.61
C ARG A 156 2.98 5.45 -25.80
N ARG A 157 2.40 5.61 -27.00
CA ARG A 157 2.84 4.92 -28.23
C ARG A 157 4.23 5.41 -28.65
N ASP A 158 4.37 6.72 -28.75
CA ASP A 158 5.58 7.41 -29.18
C ASP A 158 6.75 7.12 -28.20
N LEU A 159 6.48 7.11 -26.90
CA LEU A 159 7.44 6.68 -25.87
C LEU A 159 7.80 5.19 -25.99
N ALA A 160 6.82 4.31 -26.19
CA ALA A 160 7.08 2.88 -26.36
C ALA A 160 7.99 2.62 -27.56
N GLN A 161 7.74 3.28 -28.70
CA GLN A 161 8.61 3.21 -29.89
C GLN A 161 10.04 3.70 -29.60
N ALA A 162 10.19 4.83 -28.91
CA ALA A 162 11.51 5.38 -28.55
C ALA A 162 12.31 4.47 -27.60
N LEU A 163 11.64 3.72 -26.72
CA LEU A 163 12.27 2.76 -25.82
C LEU A 163 12.56 1.41 -26.51
N ILE A 164 11.65 0.90 -27.35
CA ILE A 164 11.88 -0.31 -28.16
C ILE A 164 13.10 -0.11 -29.08
N ALA A 165 13.25 1.07 -29.69
CA ALA A 165 14.42 1.44 -30.49
C ALA A 165 15.75 1.49 -29.71
N ARG A 166 15.72 1.35 -28.37
CA ARG A 166 16.89 1.25 -27.48
C ARG A 166 17.06 -0.16 -26.88
N ASN A 167 16.42 -1.17 -27.46
CA ASN A 167 16.40 -2.55 -26.96
C ASN A 167 15.88 -2.66 -25.51
N VAL A 168 14.75 -1.98 -25.24
CA VAL A 168 13.97 -2.14 -24.00
C VAL A 168 12.75 -3.00 -24.32
N ASN A 169 12.65 -4.17 -23.67
CA ASN A 169 11.50 -5.06 -23.80
C ASN A 169 10.37 -4.60 -22.87
N LEU A 170 9.27 -4.12 -23.44
CA LEU A 170 8.20 -3.46 -22.71
C LEU A 170 6.82 -3.70 -23.34
N ASP A 171 5.81 -3.83 -22.48
CA ASP A 171 4.41 -3.93 -22.86
C ASP A 171 3.55 -2.82 -22.25
N PRO A 172 2.34 -2.57 -22.78
CA PRO A 172 1.29 -1.86 -22.06
C PRO A 172 0.98 -2.56 -20.73
N ILE A 173 0.80 -1.78 -19.65
CA ILE A 173 0.10 -2.31 -18.48
C ILE A 173 -1.34 -2.68 -18.88
N ALA A 174 -1.92 -3.66 -18.18
CA ALA A 174 -3.28 -4.15 -18.41
C ALA A 174 -4.33 -3.01 -18.54
N LYS A 175 -5.43 -3.32 -19.25
CA LYS A 175 -6.38 -2.38 -19.88
C LYS A 175 -6.91 -1.22 -19.01
N TRP A 176 -6.84 -1.32 -17.68
CA TRP A 176 -7.18 -0.27 -16.72
C TRP A 176 -6.23 0.96 -16.78
N SER A 177 -5.01 0.84 -17.30
CA SER A 177 -4.05 1.96 -17.41
C SER A 177 -3.87 2.44 -18.85
N LYS A 178 -4.05 3.75 -19.06
CA LYS A 178 -3.77 4.40 -20.36
C LYS A 178 -2.32 4.88 -20.50
N GLU A 179 -1.63 5.14 -19.39
CA GLU A 179 -0.27 5.73 -19.34
C GLU A 179 0.84 4.73 -18.95
N GLY A 180 0.48 3.59 -18.36
CA GLY A 180 1.42 2.63 -17.81
C GLY A 180 2.11 1.77 -18.87
N LEU A 181 3.42 1.59 -18.70
CA LEU A 181 4.25 0.61 -19.42
C LEU A 181 4.94 -0.30 -18.39
N GLN A 182 5.01 -1.59 -18.70
CA GLN A 182 5.72 -2.60 -17.92
C GLN A 182 6.99 -2.99 -18.68
N VAL A 183 8.15 -2.93 -18.03
CA VAL A 183 9.44 -3.33 -18.58
C VAL A 183 9.81 -4.69 -18.00
N TYR A 184 10.11 -5.64 -18.89
CA TYR A 184 10.59 -6.98 -18.52
C TYR A 184 12.12 -7.02 -18.49
N GLU A 185 12.75 -6.44 -19.51
CA GLU A 185 14.19 -6.45 -19.70
C GLU A 185 14.64 -5.15 -20.38
N SER A 186 15.85 -4.68 -20.07
CA SER A 186 16.38 -3.43 -20.60
C SER A 186 17.91 -3.45 -20.62
N ALA A 187 18.51 -3.45 -21.81
CA ALA A 187 19.97 -3.39 -21.95
C ALA A 187 20.56 -2.04 -21.45
N VAL A 188 19.75 -0.97 -21.46
CA VAL A 188 20.11 0.35 -20.94
C VAL A 188 19.45 0.58 -19.57
N PRO A 189 20.12 1.13 -18.55
CA PRO A 189 19.48 1.50 -17.30
C PRO A 189 18.36 2.53 -17.52
N VAL A 190 17.10 2.16 -17.25
CA VAL A 190 15.93 3.01 -17.58
C VAL A 190 15.84 4.33 -16.81
N GLY A 191 16.68 4.54 -15.79
CA GLY A 191 16.87 5.82 -15.09
C GLY A 191 17.97 6.72 -15.67
N ALA A 192 18.69 6.27 -16.71
CA ALA A 192 19.78 7.00 -17.37
C ALA A 192 19.48 7.37 -18.83
N THR A 193 18.29 7.03 -19.34
CA THR A 193 17.90 7.32 -20.73
C THR A 193 17.68 8.83 -20.95
N PRO A 194 17.96 9.36 -22.16
CA PRO A 194 17.61 10.74 -22.52
C PRO A 194 16.13 11.05 -22.32
N GLU A 195 15.24 10.09 -22.54
CA GLU A 195 13.79 10.21 -22.35
C GLU A 195 13.43 10.37 -20.86
N TYR A 196 14.08 9.64 -19.96
CA TYR A 196 13.91 9.84 -18.52
C TYR A 196 14.45 11.21 -18.08
N LEU A 197 15.63 11.61 -18.56
CA LEU A 197 16.23 12.91 -18.24
C LEU A 197 15.40 14.09 -18.77
N ALA A 198 14.84 13.97 -19.98
CA ALA A 198 13.86 14.91 -20.55
C ALA A 198 12.50 14.89 -19.84
N GLY A 199 12.26 13.93 -18.95
CA GLY A 199 11.02 13.80 -18.19
C GLY A 199 9.83 13.26 -19.00
N HIS A 200 10.08 12.46 -20.04
CA HIS A 200 9.04 11.76 -20.82
C HIS A 200 8.34 10.66 -20.01
N TYR A 201 8.96 10.17 -18.93
CA TYR A 201 8.34 9.25 -17.98
C TYR A 201 8.90 9.36 -16.56
N MET A 202 8.17 8.75 -15.63
CA MET A 202 8.57 8.53 -14.24
C MET A 202 8.63 7.03 -13.97
N ILE A 203 9.70 6.55 -13.34
CA ILE A 203 9.76 5.18 -12.79
C ILE A 203 8.87 5.17 -11.55
N GLN A 204 7.77 4.42 -11.58
CA GLN A 204 6.73 4.47 -10.55
C GLN A 204 5.89 3.20 -10.61
N SER A 205 5.62 2.59 -9.46
CA SER A 205 4.84 1.36 -9.44
C SER A 205 3.39 1.55 -9.88
N ALA A 206 2.87 0.57 -10.61
CA ALA A 206 1.47 0.47 -11.02
C ALA A 206 0.46 0.74 -9.87
N SER A 207 0.73 0.21 -8.67
CA SER A 207 -0.04 0.44 -7.44
C SER A 207 -0.26 1.93 -7.15
N SER A 208 0.77 2.76 -7.36
CA SER A 208 0.75 4.20 -7.11
C SER A 208 0.01 5.02 -8.16
N PHE A 209 -0.50 4.41 -9.25
CA PHE A 209 -1.39 5.10 -10.19
C PHE A 209 -2.83 5.16 -9.66
N LEU A 210 -3.24 4.12 -8.93
CA LEU A 210 -4.62 3.85 -8.52
C LEU A 210 -5.25 4.97 -7.67
N PRO A 211 -4.56 5.62 -6.71
CA PRO A 211 -5.14 6.74 -5.96
C PRO A 211 -5.46 7.95 -6.83
N VAL A 212 -4.61 8.23 -7.81
CA VAL A 212 -4.74 9.41 -8.69
C VAL A 212 -5.85 9.19 -9.72
N LEU A 213 -5.95 7.98 -10.27
CA LEU A 213 -7.07 7.56 -11.11
C LEU A 213 -8.40 7.59 -10.34
N ALA A 214 -8.44 7.06 -9.11
CA ALA A 214 -9.61 7.11 -8.27
C ALA A 214 -10.02 8.55 -7.90
N LEU A 215 -9.06 9.45 -7.67
CA LEU A 215 -9.35 10.85 -7.32
C LEU A 215 -9.94 11.64 -8.50
N ALA A 216 -9.55 11.30 -9.74
CA ALA A 216 -10.04 11.88 -10.99
C ALA A 216 -10.07 13.44 -10.99
N PRO A 217 -8.93 14.11 -10.76
CA PRO A 217 -8.86 15.57 -10.77
C PRO A 217 -9.23 16.15 -12.14
N GLN A 218 -9.87 17.31 -12.14
CA GLN A 218 -10.25 18.02 -13.36
C GLN A 218 -9.39 19.27 -13.54
N ALA A 219 -9.24 19.71 -14.79
CA ALA A 219 -8.55 20.97 -15.12
C ALA A 219 -9.19 22.15 -14.38
N GLY A 220 -8.37 23.12 -13.97
CA GLY A 220 -8.82 24.32 -13.23
C GLY A 220 -9.03 24.13 -11.72
N GLN A 221 -9.16 22.90 -11.21
CA GLN A 221 -9.44 22.66 -9.78
C GLN A 221 -8.25 22.98 -8.86
N ARG A 222 -8.55 23.23 -7.57
CA ARG A 222 -7.58 23.29 -6.46
C ARG A 222 -7.45 21.92 -5.81
N VAL A 223 -6.29 21.30 -5.96
CA VAL A 223 -6.00 19.95 -5.44
C VAL A 223 -4.88 20.00 -4.39
N LEU A 224 -5.04 19.27 -3.29
CA LEU A 224 -4.01 19.09 -2.27
C LEU A 224 -3.42 17.68 -2.37
N ASP A 225 -2.10 17.58 -2.28
CA ASP A 225 -1.33 16.34 -2.10
C ASP A 225 -0.54 16.45 -0.80
N MET A 226 -0.99 15.77 0.26
CA MET A 226 -0.54 16.03 1.64
C MET A 226 0.81 15.41 2.00
N ALA A 227 1.25 14.41 1.24
CA ALA A 227 2.44 13.59 1.46
C ALA A 227 3.14 13.32 0.11
N ALA A 228 3.39 14.41 -0.62
CA ALA A 228 3.66 14.44 -2.05
C ALA A 228 4.99 13.80 -2.47
N ALA A 229 6.03 13.81 -1.62
CA ALA A 229 7.35 13.37 -2.06
C ALA A 229 7.41 11.84 -2.24
N PRO A 230 8.07 11.31 -3.30
CA PRO A 230 9.02 11.99 -4.18
C PRO A 230 8.43 12.69 -5.43
N GLY A 231 7.11 12.90 -5.51
CA GLY A 231 6.45 13.65 -6.59
C GLY A 231 5.83 12.79 -7.70
N GLY A 232 5.90 11.46 -7.59
CA GLY A 232 5.32 10.54 -8.58
C GLY A 232 3.80 10.69 -8.71
N LYS A 233 3.08 10.78 -7.57
CA LYS A 233 1.62 10.97 -7.56
C LYS A 233 1.24 12.42 -7.92
N THR A 234 1.92 13.40 -7.35
CA THR A 234 1.76 14.84 -7.65
C THR A 234 1.89 15.18 -9.13
N SER A 235 2.89 14.61 -9.81
CA SER A 235 3.09 14.81 -11.25
C SER A 235 2.05 14.08 -12.13
N HIS A 236 1.39 13.05 -11.61
CA HIS A 236 0.27 12.39 -12.27
C HIS A 236 -1.01 13.25 -12.13
N LEU A 237 -1.24 13.87 -10.96
CA LEU A 237 -2.30 14.90 -10.80
C LEU A 237 -2.11 16.05 -11.81
N ALA A 238 -0.88 16.58 -11.92
CA ALA A 238 -0.56 17.66 -12.87
C ALA A 238 -0.79 17.28 -14.34
N ALA A 239 -0.51 16.02 -14.69
CA ALA A 239 -0.74 15.48 -16.03
C ALA A 239 -2.23 15.37 -16.36
N LEU A 240 -3.04 14.76 -15.47
CA LEU A 240 -4.50 14.68 -15.64
C LEU A 240 -5.18 16.05 -15.66
N MET A 241 -4.65 17.03 -14.92
CA MET A 241 -5.12 18.43 -14.92
C MET A 241 -4.56 19.27 -16.08
N ALA A 242 -3.79 18.67 -17.01
CA ALA A 242 -3.17 19.33 -18.15
C ALA A 242 -2.39 20.62 -17.80
N ASN A 243 -1.70 20.64 -16.66
CA ASN A 243 -1.01 21.83 -16.11
C ASN A 243 -1.93 23.06 -15.82
N GLN A 244 -3.25 22.87 -15.69
CA GLN A 244 -4.22 23.92 -15.33
C GLN A 244 -4.62 23.84 -13.84
N GLY A 245 -5.26 24.88 -13.30
CA GLY A 245 -5.68 24.93 -11.89
C GLY A 245 -4.52 25.14 -10.92
N THR A 246 -4.58 24.54 -9.73
CA THR A 246 -3.49 24.62 -8.74
C THR A 246 -3.39 23.34 -7.93
N ILE A 247 -2.19 22.78 -7.86
CA ILE A 247 -1.83 21.67 -6.97
C ILE A 247 -0.99 22.23 -5.83
N VAL A 248 -1.33 21.91 -4.59
CA VAL A 248 -0.50 22.20 -3.42
C VAL A 248 0.13 20.90 -2.96
N ALA A 249 1.45 20.82 -3.00
CA ALA A 249 2.23 19.61 -2.79
C ALA A 249 3.04 19.74 -1.49
N ASN A 250 2.55 19.13 -0.42
CA ASN A 250 3.18 19.15 0.89
C ASN A 250 3.98 17.88 1.15
N ASP A 251 5.14 18.00 1.80
CA ASP A 251 5.78 16.87 2.47
C ASP A 251 6.45 17.35 3.76
N PHE A 252 6.30 16.61 4.86
CA PHE A 252 6.91 16.97 6.14
C PHE A 252 8.44 16.88 6.12
N ASN A 253 9.02 15.97 5.33
CA ASN A 253 10.46 15.74 5.31
C ASN A 253 11.17 16.68 4.33
N LYS A 254 11.79 17.73 4.89
CA LYS A 254 12.53 18.77 4.15
C LYS A 254 13.66 18.24 3.23
N ALA A 255 14.20 17.04 3.48
CA ALA A 255 15.14 16.40 2.55
C ALA A 255 14.42 15.80 1.33
N ARG A 256 13.28 15.12 1.54
CA ARG A 256 12.44 14.55 0.47
C ARG A 256 11.79 15.64 -0.40
N VAL A 257 11.51 16.82 0.16
CA VAL A 257 11.05 18.02 -0.57
C VAL A 257 11.99 18.43 -1.72
N LYS A 258 13.31 18.27 -1.57
CA LYS A 258 14.27 18.56 -2.66
C LYS A 258 14.06 17.63 -3.88
N ALA A 259 13.82 16.34 -3.62
CA ALA A 259 13.55 15.36 -4.67
C ALA A 259 12.17 15.60 -5.34
N LEU A 260 11.17 16.00 -4.56
CA LEU A 260 9.87 16.46 -5.06
C LEU A 260 10.02 17.65 -6.03
N GLN A 261 10.74 18.70 -5.64
CA GLN A 261 11.01 19.87 -6.50
C GLN A 261 11.73 19.47 -7.78
N GLY A 262 12.81 18.68 -7.68
CA GLY A 262 13.57 18.22 -8.85
C GLY A 262 12.75 17.37 -9.83
N ASN A 263 11.90 16.47 -9.32
CA ASN A 263 11.02 15.66 -10.18
C ASN A 263 9.92 16.48 -10.84
N LEU A 264 9.28 17.42 -10.12
CA LEU A 264 8.25 18.29 -10.71
C LEU A 264 8.83 19.18 -11.82
N ALA A 265 10.02 19.76 -11.61
CA ALA A 265 10.74 20.53 -12.61
C ALA A 265 11.11 19.68 -13.84
N ARG A 266 11.73 18.50 -13.64
CA ARG A 266 12.09 17.56 -14.73
C ARG A 266 10.87 17.13 -15.55
N LEU A 267 9.75 16.84 -14.89
CA LEU A 267 8.50 16.42 -15.56
C LEU A 267 7.74 17.60 -16.20
N GLY A 268 8.16 18.85 -16.00
CA GLY A 268 7.53 20.02 -16.61
C GLY A 268 6.19 20.42 -15.98
N VAL A 269 6.02 20.14 -14.68
CA VAL A 269 4.85 20.57 -13.92
C VAL A 269 4.94 22.06 -13.63
N LYS A 270 3.88 22.80 -13.97
CA LYS A 270 3.80 24.28 -13.85
C LYS A 270 2.75 24.76 -12.85
N ASN A 271 1.75 23.93 -12.53
CA ASN A 271 0.63 24.28 -11.65
C ASN A 271 0.83 23.83 -10.18
N ALA A 272 2.03 23.38 -9.78
CA ALA A 272 2.30 22.85 -8.45
C ALA A 272 3.08 23.82 -7.55
N VAL A 273 2.53 24.13 -6.37
CA VAL A 273 3.18 24.89 -5.29
C VAL A 273 3.71 23.88 -4.26
N VAL A 274 5.03 23.82 -4.09
CA VAL A 274 5.67 22.90 -3.13
C VAL A 274 5.89 23.56 -1.78
N ILE A 275 5.47 22.89 -0.71
CA ILE A 275 5.55 23.39 0.68
C ILE A 275 6.01 22.30 1.66
N ASN A 276 6.38 22.72 2.87
CA ASN A 276 6.96 21.88 3.92
C ASN A 276 6.35 22.24 5.29
N VAL A 277 5.18 21.66 5.60
CA VAL A 277 4.46 21.81 6.87
C VAL A 277 3.94 20.46 7.38
N ASP A 278 3.54 20.39 8.65
CA ASP A 278 2.84 19.21 9.18
C ASP A 278 1.43 19.13 8.57
N GLY A 279 1.12 17.99 7.93
CA GLY A 279 -0.18 17.76 7.29
C GLY A 279 -1.36 17.78 8.26
N ARG A 280 -1.13 17.60 9.57
CA ARG A 280 -2.16 17.66 10.62
C ARG A 280 -2.61 19.09 10.93
N GLU A 281 -1.71 20.06 10.77
CA GLU A 281 -2.03 21.48 10.97
C GLU A 281 -2.63 22.14 9.72
N PHE A 282 -2.61 21.43 8.59
CA PHE A 282 -2.95 21.97 7.28
C PHE A 282 -4.29 22.72 7.19
N PRO A 283 -5.41 22.25 7.80
CA PRO A 283 -6.68 22.99 7.77
C PRO A 283 -6.61 24.39 8.39
N LYS A 284 -5.66 24.64 9.31
CA LYS A 284 -5.42 25.96 9.92
C LYS A 284 -4.66 26.88 8.97
N THR A 285 -3.76 26.32 8.15
CA THR A 285 -2.87 27.05 7.24
C THR A 285 -3.54 27.34 5.89
N MET A 286 -4.23 26.35 5.31
CA MET A 286 -4.86 26.47 4.01
C MET A 286 -5.99 25.44 3.83
N GLY A 287 -7.15 25.91 3.39
CA GLY A 287 -8.30 25.06 3.05
C GLY A 287 -8.93 25.43 1.72
N GLY A 288 -10.15 24.93 1.49
CA GLY A 288 -10.95 25.26 0.31
C GLY A 288 -10.56 24.46 -0.95
N PHE A 289 -10.04 23.24 -0.79
CA PHE A 289 -9.65 22.38 -1.91
C PHE A 289 -10.85 21.63 -2.48
N ASP A 290 -10.91 21.48 -3.80
CA ASP A 290 -11.92 20.66 -4.48
C ASP A 290 -11.63 19.17 -4.31
N ARG A 291 -10.34 18.81 -4.27
CA ARG A 291 -9.88 17.43 -4.09
C ARG A 291 -8.66 17.34 -3.18
N VAL A 292 -8.57 16.27 -2.42
CA VAL A 292 -7.42 15.99 -1.55
C VAL A 292 -6.92 14.56 -1.76
N LEU A 293 -5.63 14.42 -1.99
CA LEU A 293 -4.90 13.16 -1.98
C LEU A 293 -4.12 13.03 -0.66
N LEU A 294 -4.36 11.92 0.04
CA LEU A 294 -3.56 11.49 1.19
C LEU A 294 -3.05 10.08 0.92
N ASP A 295 -1.86 10.03 0.31
CA ASP A 295 -1.03 8.81 0.26
C ASP A 295 -0.27 8.71 1.59
N ALA A 296 -0.89 8.10 2.58
CA ALA A 296 -0.48 8.27 3.98
C ALA A 296 0.83 7.52 4.29
N PRO A 297 1.68 8.06 5.20
CA PRO A 297 2.84 7.35 5.69
C PRO A 297 2.41 6.03 6.35
N CYS A 298 2.98 4.93 5.88
CA CYS A 298 2.52 3.57 6.12
C CYS A 298 3.68 2.66 6.54
N SER A 299 3.36 1.57 7.23
CA SER A 299 4.31 0.55 7.71
C SER A 299 5.13 -0.14 6.61
N GLY A 300 4.71 -0.05 5.35
CA GLY A 300 5.39 -0.66 4.19
C GLY A 300 5.01 -2.11 3.91
N LEU A 301 4.08 -2.71 4.66
CA LEU A 301 3.81 -4.16 4.62
C LEU A 301 3.31 -4.71 3.27
N GLY A 302 2.93 -3.86 2.32
CA GLY A 302 2.61 -4.26 0.95
C GLY A 302 3.78 -4.22 -0.05
N VAL A 303 4.89 -3.55 0.29
CA VAL A 303 6.05 -3.33 -0.62
C VAL A 303 7.28 -4.18 -0.28
N ILE A 304 7.09 -5.30 0.44
CA ILE A 304 8.15 -6.22 0.88
C ILE A 304 9.06 -6.70 -0.27
N SER A 305 8.51 -6.90 -1.48
CA SER A 305 9.28 -7.26 -2.70
C SER A 305 10.25 -6.18 -3.22
N LYS A 306 10.27 -5.00 -2.61
CA LYS A 306 11.15 -3.86 -2.95
C LYS A 306 12.04 -3.42 -1.80
N ASP A 307 11.61 -3.66 -0.57
CA ASP A 307 12.38 -3.38 0.63
C ASP A 307 12.27 -4.57 1.59
N ALA A 308 13.30 -5.42 1.57
CA ALA A 308 13.36 -6.62 2.38
C ALA A 308 13.59 -6.33 3.88
N SER A 309 14.04 -5.11 4.25
CA SER A 309 14.20 -4.74 5.68
C SER A 309 12.89 -4.84 6.44
N ILE A 310 11.77 -4.61 5.74
CA ILE A 310 10.40 -4.65 6.26
C ILE A 310 10.08 -6.01 6.89
N LYS A 311 10.65 -7.10 6.38
CA LYS A 311 10.45 -8.47 6.91
C LYS A 311 10.97 -8.63 8.33
N ALA A 312 12.10 -8.00 8.64
CA ALA A 312 12.78 -8.13 9.93
C ALA A 312 12.38 -7.02 10.90
N GLU A 313 12.29 -5.78 10.42
CA GLU A 313 12.12 -4.60 11.28
C GLU A 313 10.70 -4.36 11.78
N LYS A 314 9.66 -4.63 10.98
CA LYS A 314 8.32 -4.07 11.26
C LYS A 314 7.47 -5.00 12.12
N GLY A 315 7.04 -4.48 13.25
CA GLY A 315 6.16 -5.18 14.20
C GLY A 315 4.81 -4.49 14.41
N PHE A 316 4.02 -5.00 15.36
CA PHE A 316 2.71 -4.47 15.72
C PHE A 316 2.78 -3.01 16.20
N GLN A 317 3.87 -2.61 16.86
CA GLN A 317 4.04 -1.23 17.34
C GLN A 317 4.08 -0.21 16.20
N ASP A 318 4.72 -0.53 15.07
CA ASP A 318 4.83 0.40 13.95
C ASP A 318 3.50 0.55 13.21
N VAL A 319 2.76 -0.55 13.07
CA VAL A 319 1.38 -0.54 12.56
C VAL A 319 0.48 0.35 13.44
N GLN A 320 0.64 0.31 14.77
CA GLN A 320 -0.11 1.19 15.70
C GLN A 320 0.31 2.67 15.59
N ARG A 321 1.62 2.96 15.54
CA ARG A 321 2.16 4.32 15.34
C ARG A 321 1.65 4.93 14.03
N CYS A 322 1.73 4.16 12.94
CA CYS A 322 1.22 4.54 11.63
C CYS A 322 -0.30 4.76 11.67
N GLN A 323 -1.09 3.84 12.25
CA GLN A 323 -2.54 4.02 12.41
C GLN A 323 -2.91 5.33 13.12
N GLN A 324 -2.22 5.69 14.20
CA GLN A 324 -2.50 6.94 14.94
C GLN A 324 -2.26 8.17 14.06
N LEU A 325 -1.09 8.26 13.43
CA LEU A 325 -0.74 9.36 12.53
C LEU A 325 -1.66 9.43 11.30
N GLN A 326 -2.03 8.28 10.73
CA GLN A 326 -2.96 8.17 9.60
C GLN A 326 -4.37 8.67 9.95
N LYS A 327 -4.87 8.41 11.16
CA LYS A 327 -6.14 8.96 11.65
C LYS A 327 -6.10 10.48 11.73
N GLU A 328 -5.05 11.04 12.34
CA GLU A 328 -4.87 12.50 12.44
C GLU A 328 -4.79 13.16 11.04
N LEU A 329 -3.99 12.59 10.14
CA LEU A 329 -3.85 13.08 8.77
C LEU A 329 -5.14 12.96 7.95
N LEU A 330 -5.91 11.88 8.10
CA LEU A 330 -7.17 11.71 7.35
C LEU A 330 -8.26 12.67 7.83
N LEU A 331 -8.33 12.99 9.13
CA LEU A 331 -9.19 14.07 9.60
C LEU A 331 -8.79 15.42 8.98
N ALA A 332 -7.49 15.74 8.98
CA ALA A 332 -6.98 16.96 8.37
C ALA A 332 -7.19 17.02 6.84
N ALA A 333 -7.12 15.88 6.13
CA ALA A 333 -7.45 15.79 4.71
C ALA A 333 -8.92 16.12 4.43
N ILE A 334 -9.82 15.57 5.24
CA ILE A 334 -11.26 15.83 5.16
C ILE A 334 -11.56 17.28 5.50
N ASP A 335 -10.92 17.84 6.52
CA ASP A 335 -11.18 19.22 6.98
C ASP A 335 -10.65 20.27 5.97
N SER A 336 -9.53 20.00 5.30
CA SER A 336 -8.99 20.86 4.23
C SER A 336 -9.87 20.89 2.96
N CYS A 337 -10.58 19.80 2.68
CA CYS A 337 -11.48 19.67 1.53
C CYS A 337 -12.77 20.50 1.71
N ASN A 338 -13.27 21.12 0.65
CA ASN A 338 -14.55 21.84 0.66
C ASN A 338 -15.68 20.98 0.08
N ALA A 339 -16.78 20.81 0.82
CA ALA A 339 -17.97 20.08 0.36
C ALA A 339 -18.74 20.83 -0.76
N ASN A 340 -18.72 22.16 -0.74
CA ASN A 340 -19.59 23.04 -1.54
C ASN A 340 -19.01 23.37 -2.93
N THR A 341 -18.12 22.54 -3.45
CA THR A 341 -17.43 22.76 -4.73
C THR A 341 -18.26 22.21 -5.90
N PRO A 342 -18.04 22.67 -7.15
CA PRO A 342 -18.71 22.10 -8.32
C PRO A 342 -18.43 20.60 -8.46
N GLY A 343 -19.48 19.77 -8.40
CA GLY A 343 -19.39 18.31 -8.33
C GLY A 343 -19.21 17.74 -6.91
N GLY A 344 -18.84 18.57 -5.93
CA GLY A 344 -18.63 18.25 -4.52
C GLY A 344 -17.21 17.79 -4.19
N GLY A 345 -16.79 17.99 -2.94
CA GLY A 345 -15.44 17.69 -2.48
C GLY A 345 -15.13 16.19 -2.38
N TYR A 346 -14.00 15.77 -2.96
CA TYR A 346 -13.53 14.37 -2.92
C TYR A 346 -12.17 14.22 -2.25
N ILE A 347 -12.04 13.24 -1.36
CA ILE A 347 -10.78 12.86 -0.72
C ILE A 347 -10.45 11.42 -1.13
N VAL A 348 -9.21 11.14 -1.53
CA VAL A 348 -8.70 9.77 -1.65
C VAL A 348 -7.64 9.53 -0.60
N TYR A 349 -7.86 8.47 0.19
CA TYR A 349 -6.92 7.90 1.12
C TYR A 349 -6.28 6.66 0.48
N SER A 350 -4.96 6.54 0.56
CA SER A 350 -4.24 5.34 0.12
C SER A 350 -3.08 4.99 1.03
N THR A 351 -2.74 3.70 1.10
CA THR A 351 -1.58 3.21 1.85
C THR A 351 -0.82 2.14 1.06
N CYS A 352 0.46 2.01 1.40
CA CYS A 352 1.36 0.92 1.02
C CYS A 352 1.27 -0.31 1.96
N SER A 353 0.17 -0.47 2.70
CA SER A 353 -0.01 -1.51 3.71
C SER A 353 -1.19 -2.42 3.39
N ILE A 354 -1.06 -3.69 3.75
CA ILE A 354 -2.14 -4.68 3.74
C ILE A 354 -2.94 -4.71 5.06
N SER A 355 -2.43 -4.05 6.12
CA SER A 355 -2.99 -4.13 7.47
C SER A 355 -4.36 -3.46 7.57
N ALA A 356 -5.35 -4.19 8.06
CA ALA A 356 -6.70 -3.65 8.34
C ALA A 356 -6.73 -2.64 9.51
N GLU A 357 -5.62 -2.53 10.26
CA GLU A 357 -5.45 -1.46 11.24
C GLU A 357 -5.10 -0.12 10.58
N GLU A 358 -4.31 -0.10 9.52
CA GLU A 358 -3.94 1.12 8.77
C GLU A 358 -4.98 1.48 7.69
N ASN A 359 -5.79 0.51 7.28
CA ASN A 359 -6.75 0.65 6.19
C ASN A 359 -8.18 0.86 6.72
N GLU A 360 -8.94 -0.22 6.91
CA GLU A 360 -10.34 -0.16 7.32
C GLU A 360 -10.56 0.54 8.66
N THR A 361 -9.70 0.31 9.66
CA THR A 361 -9.85 0.94 10.99
C THR A 361 -9.60 2.46 10.97
N VAL A 362 -8.81 2.97 10.00
CA VAL A 362 -8.61 4.42 9.81
C VAL A 362 -9.81 5.04 9.10
N VAL A 363 -10.31 4.40 8.04
CA VAL A 363 -11.45 4.90 7.26
C VAL A 363 -12.76 4.83 8.05
N ASP A 364 -13.02 3.76 8.79
CA ASP A 364 -14.20 3.60 9.65
C ASP A 364 -14.21 4.61 10.82
N TYR A 365 -13.04 4.97 11.35
CA TYR A 365 -12.90 6.07 12.31
C TYR A 365 -13.25 7.43 11.67
N ALA A 366 -12.73 7.72 10.47
CA ALA A 366 -13.03 8.96 9.77
C ALA A 366 -14.52 9.10 9.38
N LEU A 367 -15.18 8.01 9.00
CA LEU A 367 -16.64 7.96 8.73
C LEU A 367 -17.48 8.31 9.97
N LYS A 368 -16.99 8.01 11.18
CA LYS A 368 -17.66 8.33 12.46
C LYS A 368 -17.34 9.75 12.94
N ALA A 369 -16.15 10.24 12.65
CA ALA A 369 -15.64 11.52 13.16
C ALA A 369 -15.93 12.74 12.26
N ARG A 370 -16.40 12.55 11.01
CA ARG A 370 -16.63 13.64 10.03
C ARG A 370 -17.84 13.40 9.13
N SER A 371 -18.36 14.50 8.58
CA SER A 371 -19.43 14.57 7.58
C SER A 371 -18.98 14.10 6.19
N VAL A 372 -18.69 12.80 6.06
CA VAL A 372 -18.21 12.14 4.83
C VAL A 372 -18.98 10.85 4.52
N LYS A 373 -19.04 10.47 3.24
CA LYS A 373 -19.54 9.17 2.77
C LYS A 373 -18.49 8.50 1.89
N LEU A 374 -18.28 7.19 2.02
CA LEU A 374 -17.55 6.44 1.01
C LEU A 374 -18.37 6.38 -0.29
N VAL A 375 -17.67 6.45 -1.41
CA VAL A 375 -18.18 6.26 -2.76
C VAL A 375 -17.30 5.24 -3.47
N ASP A 376 -17.76 4.69 -4.60
CA ASP A 376 -16.91 3.84 -5.42
C ASP A 376 -15.67 4.60 -5.90
N THR A 377 -14.50 3.99 -5.68
CA THR A 377 -13.21 4.38 -6.26
C THR A 377 -13.30 4.66 -7.77
N GLY A 378 -14.07 3.87 -8.53
CA GLY A 378 -14.04 3.87 -9.99
C GLY A 378 -12.83 3.10 -10.54
N LEU A 379 -12.41 2.04 -9.84
CA LEU A 379 -11.37 1.10 -10.26
C LEU A 379 -12.05 -0.23 -10.60
N ASP A 380 -11.91 -0.68 -11.85
CA ASP A 380 -12.60 -1.85 -12.41
C ASP A 380 -12.17 -3.21 -11.80
N PHE A 381 -11.23 -3.19 -10.85
CA PHE A 381 -10.57 -4.37 -10.31
C PHE A 381 -10.01 -4.12 -8.89
N GLY A 382 -9.56 -5.19 -8.23
CA GLY A 382 -9.17 -5.20 -6.82
C GLY A 382 -10.17 -5.97 -5.95
N VAL A 383 -9.72 -6.46 -4.80
CA VAL A 383 -10.57 -7.10 -3.78
C VAL A 383 -11.34 -6.02 -3.02
N GLU A 384 -12.58 -6.31 -2.59
CA GLU A 384 -13.33 -5.38 -1.72
C GLU A 384 -12.66 -5.22 -0.34
N GLY A 385 -12.79 -4.05 0.28
CA GLY A 385 -12.36 -3.83 1.66
C GLY A 385 -13.19 -4.60 2.68
N PHE A 386 -12.60 -4.94 3.81
CA PHE A 386 -13.24 -5.75 4.84
C PHE A 386 -14.41 -5.01 5.51
N THR A 387 -15.61 -5.60 5.50
CA THR A 387 -16.75 -5.13 6.32
C THR A 387 -16.75 -5.75 7.72
N ARG A 388 -16.09 -6.91 7.88
CA ARG A 388 -15.86 -7.61 9.15
C ARG A 388 -14.41 -8.08 9.19
N TYR A 389 -13.73 -7.89 10.32
CA TYR A 389 -12.34 -8.32 10.51
C TYR A 389 -12.14 -8.77 11.96
N ARG A 390 -11.94 -10.08 12.16
CA ARG A 390 -11.90 -10.70 13.49
C ARG A 390 -13.18 -10.33 14.29
N SER A 391 -13.02 -9.75 15.48
CA SER A 391 -14.12 -9.22 16.32
C SER A 391 -14.66 -7.86 15.84
N LYS A 392 -13.94 -7.11 15.00
CA LYS A 392 -14.36 -5.79 14.52
C LYS A 392 -15.42 -5.91 13.43
N ARG A 393 -16.49 -5.11 13.56
CA ARG A 393 -17.48 -4.84 12.51
C ARG A 393 -17.30 -3.39 12.06
N PHE A 394 -17.05 -3.18 10.77
CA PHE A 394 -16.89 -1.85 10.19
C PHE A 394 -18.17 -1.42 9.47
N HIS A 395 -18.25 -0.14 9.09
CA HIS A 395 -19.37 0.37 8.30
C HIS A 395 -19.54 -0.38 6.97
N ALA A 396 -20.78 -0.74 6.60
CA ALA A 396 -21.07 -1.58 5.43
C ALA A 396 -20.60 -0.99 4.08
N SER A 397 -20.34 0.32 4.02
CA SER A 397 -19.78 0.98 2.84
C SER A 397 -18.29 0.71 2.61
N LEU A 398 -17.55 0.06 3.53
CA LEU A 398 -16.14 -0.26 3.32
C LEU A 398 -15.90 -1.16 2.09
N LYS A 399 -16.93 -1.90 1.63
CA LYS A 399 -16.90 -2.66 0.37
C LYS A 399 -16.57 -1.82 -0.87
N PHE A 400 -16.82 -0.51 -0.86
CA PHE A 400 -16.46 0.41 -1.95
C PHE A 400 -14.96 0.76 -2.00
N THR A 401 -14.20 0.40 -0.96
CA THR A 401 -12.73 0.50 -0.98
C THR A 401 -12.13 -0.68 -1.73
N ARG A 402 -10.89 -0.54 -2.20
CA ARG A 402 -10.19 -1.55 -3.02
C ARG A 402 -8.86 -1.92 -2.39
N ARG A 403 -8.63 -3.23 -2.29
CA ARG A 403 -7.40 -3.89 -1.84
C ARG A 403 -6.72 -4.56 -3.03
N PHE A 404 -5.41 -4.40 -3.13
CA PHE A 404 -4.56 -5.04 -4.13
C PHE A 404 -3.51 -5.86 -3.40
N TYR A 405 -3.19 -7.05 -3.90
CA TYR A 405 -2.23 -7.95 -3.25
C TYR A 405 -1.23 -8.58 -4.24
N PRO A 406 -0.01 -8.94 -3.79
CA PRO A 406 1.05 -9.41 -4.67
C PRO A 406 0.84 -10.81 -5.27
N HIS A 407 0.05 -11.67 -4.63
CA HIS A 407 -0.29 -13.00 -5.14
C HIS A 407 -1.41 -12.97 -6.18
N THR A 408 -2.42 -12.11 -6.01
CA THR A 408 -3.60 -12.05 -6.90
C THR A 408 -3.46 -11.08 -8.07
N HIS A 409 -2.71 -9.99 -7.92
CA HIS A 409 -2.72 -8.87 -8.88
C HIS A 409 -1.39 -8.61 -9.59
N ASN A 410 -0.32 -9.32 -9.23
CA ASN A 410 1.05 -9.04 -9.65
C ASN A 410 1.54 -7.57 -9.41
N MET A 411 1.00 -6.92 -8.37
CA MET A 411 1.36 -5.55 -7.96
C MET A 411 1.78 -5.52 -6.48
N ASP A 412 2.30 -4.39 -5.99
CA ASP A 412 2.47 -4.19 -4.56
C ASP A 412 1.15 -4.37 -3.79
N GLY A 413 1.24 -4.81 -2.53
CA GLY A 413 0.14 -4.72 -1.58
C GLY A 413 -0.24 -3.26 -1.37
N PHE A 414 -1.52 -2.92 -1.60
CA PHE A 414 -1.95 -1.53 -1.67
C PHE A 414 -3.44 -1.35 -1.36
N PHE A 415 -3.82 -0.20 -0.80
CA PHE A 415 -5.19 0.12 -0.42
C PHE A 415 -5.64 1.47 -0.98
N VAL A 416 -6.89 1.56 -1.44
CA VAL A 416 -7.52 2.81 -1.92
C VAL A 416 -8.93 2.96 -1.37
N ALA A 417 -9.21 4.09 -0.73
CA ALA A 417 -10.53 4.49 -0.27
C ALA A 417 -10.89 5.90 -0.77
N LYS A 418 -12.10 6.08 -1.29
CA LYS A 418 -12.56 7.35 -1.87
C LYS A 418 -13.78 7.87 -1.11
N LEU A 419 -13.61 9.03 -0.50
CA LEU A 419 -14.60 9.71 0.32
C LEU A 419 -15.16 10.92 -0.44
N LYS A 420 -16.46 11.16 -0.32
CA LYS A 420 -17.11 12.42 -0.68
C LYS A 420 -17.49 13.16 0.60
N LYS A 421 -17.09 14.43 0.72
CA LYS A 421 -17.49 15.30 1.84
C LYS A 421 -18.93 15.78 1.63
N THR A 422 -19.79 15.64 2.63
CA THR A 422 -21.22 15.99 2.54
C THR A 422 -21.56 17.31 3.23
N SER A 423 -20.72 17.77 4.16
CA SER A 423 -20.86 19.08 4.80
C SER A 423 -19.50 19.59 5.27
N ASN A 424 -19.35 20.91 5.32
CA ASN A 424 -18.21 21.57 5.96
C ASN A 424 -18.36 21.70 7.48
N ALA A 425 -19.56 21.46 8.02
CA ALA A 425 -19.75 21.42 9.46
C ALA A 425 -19.06 20.19 10.07
N LEU A 426 -18.22 20.45 11.08
CA LEU A 426 -17.73 19.42 11.98
C LEU A 426 -18.93 18.87 12.77
N PRO A 427 -19.09 17.53 12.89
CA PRO A 427 -20.04 16.96 13.84
C PRO A 427 -19.72 17.47 15.25
N ALA A 428 -20.75 17.83 16.01
CA ALA A 428 -20.57 18.17 17.42
C ALA A 428 -19.95 16.96 18.13
N SER A 429 -18.85 17.17 18.86
CA SER A 429 -18.24 16.13 19.66
C SER A 429 -19.19 15.77 20.80
N ASN A 430 -19.77 14.56 20.77
CA ASN A 430 -20.55 14.01 21.88
C ASN A 430 -19.64 13.75 23.09
N GLY A 431 -19.35 14.81 23.85
CA GLY A 431 -18.83 14.68 25.20
C GLY A 431 -19.91 14.08 26.11
N ASN A 432 -19.51 13.09 26.90
CA ASN A 432 -20.28 12.46 27.97
C ASN A 432 -21.60 11.79 27.54
N ALA A 433 -21.49 10.56 27.03
CA ALA A 433 -22.60 9.62 26.90
C ALA A 433 -22.14 8.15 27.07
N ASN A 434 -21.46 7.85 28.19
CA ASN A 434 -21.35 6.50 28.80
C ASN A 434 -20.56 6.54 30.11
N GLU A 435 -21.13 7.20 31.13
CA GLU A 435 -20.68 7.06 32.53
C GLU A 435 -21.86 7.37 33.47
N GLN A 436 -22.80 6.43 33.52
CA GLN A 436 -23.89 6.38 34.50
C GLN A 436 -24.08 4.95 34.98
N ASP A 437 -23.28 4.55 35.97
CA ASP A 437 -23.74 3.63 37.01
C ASP A 437 -22.91 3.81 38.30
N GLY A 438 -23.58 3.76 39.44
CA GLY A 438 -22.96 3.57 40.76
C GLY A 438 -22.01 4.64 41.34
N SER A 439 -22.54 5.72 41.92
CA SER A 439 -22.24 6.20 43.31
C SER A 439 -22.50 7.71 43.49
N ALA A 440 -22.99 8.11 44.66
CA ALA A 440 -23.31 9.49 45.00
C ALA A 440 -22.46 10.03 46.16
N ALA A 441 -21.80 11.17 45.94
CA ALA A 441 -21.27 12.04 46.99
C ALA A 441 -21.27 13.51 46.48
N GLY A 442 -21.64 14.47 47.33
CA GLY A 442 -21.88 15.85 46.90
C GLY A 442 -20.66 16.77 46.92
N GLY A 443 -20.58 17.70 45.97
CA GLY A 443 -19.58 18.79 45.94
C GLY A 443 -20.18 20.07 45.33
N LYS A 444 -19.97 21.23 45.96
CA LYS A 444 -20.59 22.50 45.56
C LYS A 444 -19.95 23.08 44.28
N ARG A 445 -20.78 23.55 43.35
CA ARG A 445 -20.32 24.39 42.21
C ARG A 445 -19.75 25.72 42.72
N ILE A 446 -18.53 26.05 42.30
CA ILE A 446 -17.96 27.41 42.38
C ILE A 446 -17.43 27.77 40.98
N LYS A 447 -17.79 28.95 40.46
CA LYS A 447 -17.23 29.52 39.23
C LYS A 447 -16.21 30.62 39.59
N PRO A 448 -14.99 30.61 39.02
CA PRO A 448 -14.20 31.82 38.85
C PRO A 448 -14.60 32.58 37.55
N PRO A 449 -14.37 33.90 37.44
CA PRO A 449 -14.93 34.73 36.38
C PRO A 449 -13.98 35.03 35.20
N LEU A 450 -14.55 35.55 34.11
CA LEU A 450 -13.87 36.32 33.06
C LEU A 450 -13.67 37.78 33.50
N LEU A 451 -12.51 38.37 33.20
CA LEU A 451 -12.14 39.80 33.04
C LEU A 451 -10.60 39.80 32.79
N SER A 452 -9.89 40.70 32.10
CA SER A 452 -10.08 41.68 31.02
C SER A 452 -8.96 42.73 31.15
N HIS A 453 -8.43 43.31 30.06
CA HIS A 453 -7.62 44.56 30.02
C HIS A 453 -6.34 44.67 30.90
N ALA A 454 -5.13 44.64 30.34
CA ALA A 454 -4.43 45.74 29.65
C ALA A 454 -3.59 46.70 30.54
N ALA A 455 -2.52 47.23 29.92
CA ALA A 455 -1.79 48.47 30.22
C ALA A 455 -0.75 48.56 31.37
N MET A 456 0.49 48.86 30.93
CA MET A 456 1.47 49.82 31.50
C MET A 456 2.00 49.67 32.95
N ARG A 457 3.34 49.58 33.06
CA ARG A 457 4.18 50.67 33.65
C ARG A 457 5.65 50.58 33.24
N LYS A 458 6.43 51.62 33.58
CA LYS A 458 7.83 51.87 33.15
C LYS A 458 8.82 51.79 34.34
N GLY A 459 10.10 51.52 34.05
CA GLY A 459 11.27 51.69 34.92
C GLY A 459 12.47 50.94 34.32
N SER A 460 13.55 51.60 33.86
CA SER A 460 14.73 52.07 34.63
C SER A 460 15.69 50.92 35.03
N SER A 461 17.02 50.99 34.88
CA SER A 461 17.90 52.16 34.63
C SER A 461 19.29 51.82 34.03
N CYS A 462 19.95 52.88 33.53
CA CYS A 462 21.40 53.22 33.56
C CYS A 462 22.51 52.39 32.86
N ASN A 463 23.54 53.14 32.44
CA ASN A 463 24.77 52.71 31.78
C ASN A 463 25.81 52.12 32.75
N GLY A 464 26.79 51.37 32.23
CA GLY A 464 28.05 51.10 32.95
C GLY A 464 29.06 50.28 32.15
N GLY A 465 30.02 50.94 31.48
CA GLY A 465 31.12 50.27 30.78
C GLY A 465 32.47 50.41 31.49
N LYS A 466 33.29 49.35 31.51
CA LYS A 466 34.75 49.37 31.77
C LYS A 466 35.38 48.05 31.27
N ALA A 467 36.72 47.98 31.23
CA ALA A 467 37.45 47.06 30.36
C ALA A 467 38.58 46.28 31.05
N SER A 468 39.22 45.39 30.26
CA SER A 468 40.52 44.72 30.50
C SER A 468 40.51 43.46 31.38
N PHE A 469 41.03 42.35 30.85
CA PHE A 469 42.36 41.85 31.28
C PHE A 469 43.05 40.99 30.21
N LYS A 470 44.35 40.68 30.42
CA LYS A 470 45.26 39.95 29.50
C LYS A 470 45.46 38.50 29.96
N GLY A 471 45.90 37.57 29.09
CA GLY A 471 46.39 36.24 29.55
C GLY A 471 46.69 35.17 28.50
N THR A 472 47.89 35.19 27.92
CA THR A 472 48.50 34.17 27.02
C THR A 472 48.55 32.73 27.57
N GLY A 473 48.41 31.69 26.71
CA GLY A 473 48.69 30.28 27.08
C GLY A 473 48.78 29.28 25.91
N LYS A 474 49.99 28.79 25.59
CA LYS A 474 50.35 27.98 24.40
C LYS A 474 49.83 26.53 24.39
N SER A 475 49.42 26.06 23.19
CA SER A 475 49.70 24.72 22.59
C SER A 475 49.31 23.47 23.42
N VAL A 476 49.47 22.20 23.02
CA VAL A 476 49.97 21.48 21.81
C VAL A 476 48.96 20.31 21.57
N HIS A 477 48.83 19.56 20.46
CA HIS A 477 49.54 19.39 19.18
C HIS A 477 48.57 18.74 18.14
N LYS A 478 48.98 18.55 16.88
CA LYS A 478 48.29 17.65 15.92
C LYS A 478 49.30 17.06 14.93
N LYS A 479 49.44 15.72 14.86
CA LYS A 479 50.35 15.05 13.92
C LYS A 479 49.76 14.98 12.51
N VAL A 480 50.59 15.21 11.51
CA VAL A 480 50.34 14.91 10.10
C VAL A 480 51.49 14.03 9.60
N VAL A 481 51.18 12.94 8.92
CA VAL A 481 52.14 12.14 8.15
C VAL A 481 51.89 12.44 6.68
N GLY A 482 52.95 12.73 5.92
CA GLY A 482 52.85 13.15 4.53
C GLY A 482 53.44 12.15 3.54
N SER A 483 53.25 12.44 2.26
CA SER A 483 53.96 11.84 1.12
C SER A 483 54.59 12.96 0.27
N ARG A 484 55.60 12.63 -0.54
CA ARG A 484 56.41 13.60 -1.31
C ARG A 484 56.14 13.46 -2.81
N PHE A 485 56.16 14.61 -3.53
CA PHE A 485 56.82 14.94 -4.82
C PHE A 485 57.00 13.87 -5.93
N PRO A 486 57.21 14.25 -7.23
CA PRO A 486 57.59 15.58 -7.74
C PRO A 486 56.70 16.12 -8.89
N ALA A 487 57.12 17.24 -9.49
CA ALA A 487 56.50 17.89 -10.65
C ALA A 487 57.51 18.07 -11.79
N SER A 488 57.05 18.28 -13.04
CA SER A 488 57.67 19.18 -14.06
C SER A 488 56.97 19.09 -15.43
N SER A 489 57.40 19.95 -16.38
CA SER A 489 56.82 20.22 -17.72
C SER A 489 55.43 20.89 -17.67
N LYS A 490 55.11 22.01 -18.36
CA LYS A 490 55.55 22.67 -19.61
C LYS A 490 55.29 21.86 -20.89
N GLY A 491 54.18 22.18 -21.56
CA GLY A 491 53.91 21.82 -22.96
C GLY A 491 52.89 22.79 -23.58
N ARG A 492 53.13 23.23 -24.82
CA ARG A 492 52.15 24.00 -25.62
C ARG A 492 51.39 23.06 -26.53
N ARG A 493 50.06 23.10 -26.52
CA ARG A 493 49.24 23.43 -27.71
C ARG A 493 47.79 23.69 -27.31
#